data_AF-A0A942PCU0-F1
#
_entry.id   AF-A0A942PCU0-F1
#
_cell.length_a   1.000
_cell.length_b   1.000
_cell.length_c   1.000
_cell.angle_alpha   90.00
_cell.angle_beta   90.00
_cell.angle_gamma   90.00
#
_symmetry.space_group_name_H-M   'P 1'
#
loop_
_entity.id
_entity.type
_entity.pdbx_description
1 polymer ?
#
loop_
_entity_poly.entity_id
_entity_poly.type
_entity_poly.pdbx_seq_one_letter_code
_entity_poly.pdbx_strand_id
1 'polypeptide(L)' 'EISSYGPQHRIMSLLKEYKKNKGFINGSRMKVELTRQQIADMTGLRVETVIRSIRDLYDEGKLVIEKGKVFC' A
#
# COMPACT_ATOMS: atom_id res chain seq x y z
N GLU A 1 14.29 -4.71 18.20
CA GLU A 1 14.69 -4.96 16.81
C GLU A 1 14.14 -3.89 15.89
N ILE A 2 15.00 -3.01 15.37
CA ILE A 2 14.62 -2.00 14.37
C ILE A 2 15.17 -2.51 13.04
N SER A 3 14.59 -3.62 12.59
CA SER A 3 15.02 -4.31 11.38
C SER A 3 14.51 -3.50 10.19
N SER A 4 15.46 -3.03 9.37
CA SER A 4 15.29 -2.43 8.04
C SER A 4 13.94 -2.75 7.40
N TYR A 5 12.91 -1.94 7.68
CA TYR A 5 11.57 -2.21 7.17
C TYR A 5 11.60 -1.99 5.65
N GLY A 6 11.58 -3.08 4.90
CA GLY A 6 11.60 -3.08 3.45
C GLY A 6 10.47 -2.21 2.86
N PRO A 7 10.60 -1.83 1.58
CA PRO A 7 9.62 -0.96 0.92
C PRO A 7 8.20 -1.52 0.97
N GLN A 8 8.01 -2.84 0.94
CA GLN A 8 6.70 -3.48 1.13
C GLN A 8 6.07 -3.13 2.49
N HIS A 9 6.86 -3.15 3.57
CA HIS A 9 6.36 -2.89 4.91
C HIS A 9 5.96 -1.42 5.09
N ARG A 10 6.75 -0.48 4.53
CA ARG A 10 6.38 0.95 4.53
C ARG A 10 5.06 1.19 3.83
N ILE A 11 4.86 0.59 2.66
CA ILE A 11 3.61 0.71 1.90
C ILE A 11 2.46 0.09 2.70
N MET A 12 2.65 -1.09 3.28
CA MET A 12 1.63 -1.74 4.11
C MET A 12 1.21 -0.86 5.30
N SER A 13 2.17 -0.30 6.03
CA SER A 13 1.89 0.62 7.14
C SER A 13 1.14 1.86 6.69
N LEU A 14 1.54 2.47 5.56
CA LEU A 14 0.83 3.61 4.99
C LEU A 14 -0.64 3.25 4.69
N LEU A 15 -0.86 2.11 4.01
CA LEU A 15 -2.21 1.66 3.64
C LEU A 15 -3.06 1.35 4.88
N LYS A 16 -2.47 0.75 5.92
CA LYS A 16 -3.12 0.47 7.19
C LYS A 16 -3.53 1.74 7.92
N GLU A 17 -2.65 2.73 7.99
CA GLU A 17 -2.95 4.05 8.58
C GLU A 17 -4.01 4.80 7.75
N TYR A 18 -3.94 4.74 6.42
CA TYR A 18 -4.95 5.32 5.54
C TYR A 18 -6.33 4.68 5.75
N LYS A 19 -6.38 3.34 5.90
CA LYS A 19 -7.61 2.59 6.20
C LYS A 19 -8.20 2.98 7.56
N LYS A 20 -7.34 3.08 8.57
CA LYS A 20 -7.71 3.52 9.93
C LYS A 20 -8.26 4.95 9.94
N ASN A 21 -7.62 5.87 9.22
CA ASN A 21 -8.05 7.27 9.14
C ASN A 21 -9.42 7.42 8.47
N LYS A 22 -9.72 6.58 7.47
CA LYS A 22 -11.03 6.53 6.80
C LYS A 22 -12.12 5.79 7.60
N GLY A 23 -11.79 5.24 8.77
CA GLY A 23 -12.75 4.53 9.63
C GLY A 23 -13.17 3.15 9.11
N PHE A 24 -12.44 2.56 8.17
CA PHE A 24 -12.76 1.24 7.66
C PHE A 24 -12.31 0.15 8.64
N ILE A 25 -13.26 -0.70 9.02
CA ILE A 25 -13.03 -1.83 9.93
C ILE A 25 -12.41 -3.00 9.15
N ASN A 26 -11.53 -3.74 9.81
CA ASN A 26 -10.84 -4.91 9.27
C ASN A 26 -11.84 -5.90 8.66
N GLY A 27 -11.67 -6.25 7.37
CA GLY A 27 -12.56 -7.17 6.64
C GLY A 27 -13.32 -6.55 5.45
N SER A 28 -13.45 -5.21 5.38
CA SER A 28 -13.99 -4.56 4.18
C SER A 28 -12.89 -4.32 3.14
N ARG A 29 -13.17 -4.67 1.87
CA ARG A 29 -12.34 -4.26 0.72
C ARG A 29 -12.39 -2.74 0.62
N MET A 30 -11.29 -2.10 0.99
CA MET A 30 -11.19 -0.65 0.88
C MET A 30 -10.45 -0.28 -0.40
N LYS A 31 -11.07 0.58 -1.21
CA LYS A 31 -10.41 1.20 -2.34
C LYS A 31 -9.39 2.21 -1.84
N VAL A 32 -8.13 2.01 -2.19
CA VAL A 32 -7.05 2.96 -1.95
C VAL A 32 -7.14 4.03 -3.04
N GLU A 33 -7.54 5.24 -2.67
CA GLU A 33 -7.64 6.39 -3.59
C GLU A 33 -6.33 7.19 -3.69
N LEU A 34 -5.21 6.54 -3.36
CA LEU A 34 -3.88 7.13 -3.47
C LEU A 34 -3.26 6.79 -4.82
N THR A 35 -2.65 7.80 -5.45
CA THR A 35 -1.85 7.57 -6.66
C THR A 35 -0.49 6.98 -6.27
N ARG A 36 0.15 6.26 -7.20
CA ARG A 36 1.50 5.70 -7.00
C ARG A 36 2.52 6.79 -6.64
N GLN A 37 2.34 7.99 -7.18
CA GLN A 37 3.15 9.17 -6.88
C GLN A 37 2.93 9.64 -5.43
N GLN A 38 1.68 9.70 -4.96
CA GLN A 38 1.37 10.06 -3.57
C GLN A 38 1.91 9.02 -2.59
N ILE A 39 1.78 7.73 -2.90
CA ILE A 39 2.34 6.66 -2.07
C ILE A 39 3.87 6.80 -2.01
N ALA A 40 4.53 7.07 -3.13
CA ALA A 40 5.97 7.33 -3.18
C ALA A 40 6.38 8.53 -2.32
N ASP A 41 5.65 9.64 -2.45
CA ASP A 41 5.89 10.86 -1.66
C ASP A 41 5.72 10.61 -0.15
N MET A 42 4.62 9.97 0.25
CA MET A 42 4.30 9.66 1.65
C MET A 42 5.24 8.61 2.27
N THR A 43 5.76 7.67 1.48
CA THR A 43 6.68 6.63 1.96
C THR A 43 8.15 7.01 1.80
N GLY A 44 8.44 8.13 1.14
CA GLY A 44 9.80 8.53 0.75
C GLY A 44 10.48 7.53 -0.20
N LEU A 45 9.69 6.74 -0.94
CA LEU A 45 10.19 5.77 -1.90
C LEU A 45 10.18 6.35 -3.32
N ARG A 46 10.96 5.76 -4.22
CA ARG A 46 10.83 6.06 -5.65
C ARG A 46 9.54 5.43 -6.18
N VAL A 47 8.92 6.09 -7.16
CA VAL A 47 7.68 5.63 -7.81
C VAL A 47 7.83 4.20 -8.36
N GLU A 48 8.97 3.90 -8.98
CA GLU A 48 9.26 2.56 -9.49
C GLU A 48 9.32 1.51 -8.38
N THR A 49 9.94 1.85 -7.23
CA THR A 49 9.97 0.97 -6.05
C THR A 49 8.55 0.72 -5.54
N VAL A 50 7.72 1.75 -5.48
CA VAL A 50 6.31 1.61 -5.11
C VAL A 50 5.56 0.70 -6.08
N ILE A 51 5.76 0.88 -7.39
CA ILE A 51 5.13 0.02 -8.41
C ILE A 51 5.57 -1.44 -8.25
N ARG A 52 6.87 -1.69 -8.05
CA ARG A 52 7.39 -3.04 -7.82
C ARG A 52 6.80 -3.64 -6.55
N SER A 53 6.86 -2.93 -5.43
CA SER A 53 6.34 -3.44 -4.16
C SER A 53 4.82 -3.64 -4.16
N ILE A 54 4.04 -2.80 -4.84
CA ILE A 54 2.59 -3.02 -5.00
C ILE A 54 2.32 -4.29 -5.82
N ARG A 55 3.10 -4.54 -6.87
CA ARG A 55 2.99 -5.78 -7.66
C ARG A 55 3.38 -7.01 -6.85
N ASP A 56 4.45 -6.91 -6.08
CA ASP A 56 4.93 -7.96 -5.17
C ASP A 56 3.84 -8.30 -4.13
N LEU A 57 3.28 -7.28 -3.50
CA LEU A 57 2.17 -7.43 -2.54
C LEU A 57 0.89 -7.97 -3.18
N TYR A 58 0.66 -7.71 -4.47
CA TYR A 58 -0.45 -8.29 -5.22
C TYR A 58 -0.22 -9.77 -5.51
N ASP A 59 1.00 -10.15 -5.91
CA ASP A 59 1.40 -11.54 -6.13
C ASP A 59 1.32 -12.37 -4.84
N GLU A 60 1.73 -11.78 -3.71
CA GLU A 60 1.58 -12.36 -2.37
C GLU A 60 0.10 -12.44 -1.89
N GLY A 61 -0.86 -11.89 -2.65
CA GLY A 61 -2.28 -11.88 -2.28
C GLY A 61 -2.65 -10.92 -1.15
N LYS A 62 -1.74 -10.01 -0.75
CA LYS A 62 -1.98 -9.01 0.31
C LYS A 62 -2.72 -7.78 -0.21
N LEU A 63 -2.60 -7.48 -1.51
CA LEU A 63 -3.33 -6.42 -2.20
C LEU A 63 -4.09 -7.00 -3.39
N VAL A 64 -5.18 -6.36 -3.76
CA VAL A 64 -5.94 -6.68 -4.97
C VAL A 64 -5.92 -5.48 -5.89
N ILE A 65 -5.60 -5.68 -7.16
CA ILE A 65 -5.65 -4.61 -8.18
C ILE A 65 -6.80 -4.92 -9.12
N GLU A 66 -7.87 -4.12 -9.06
CA GLU A 66 -9.00 -4.22 -10.00
C GLU A 66 -9.15 -2.90 -10.76
N LYS A 67 -9.18 -2.97 -12.11
CA LYS A 67 -9.34 -1.81 -13.00
C LYS A 67 -8.36 -0.65 -12.70
N GLY A 68 -7.12 -0.98 -12.37
CA GLY A 68 -6.08 0.01 -12.03
C GLY A 68 -6.23 0.66 -10.65
N LYS A 69 -7.20 0.22 -9.84
CA LYS A 69 -7.40 0.65 -8.45
C LYS A 69 -6.86 -0.43 -7.51
N VAL A 70 -6.21 0.00 -6.44
CA VAL A 70 -5.67 -0.88 -5.41
C VAL A 70 -6.71 -1.06 -4.31
N PHE A 71 -6.89 -2.29 -3.84
CA PHE A 71 -7.82 -2.69 -2.79
C PHE A 71 -7.06 -3.44 -1.70
N CYS A 72 -7.36 -3.13 -0.44
CA CYS A 72 -6.72 -3.69 0.77
C CYS A 72 -7.72 -3.84 1.92
#